data_AF-A0A950KTJ2-F1
#
_entry.id   AF-A0A950KTJ2-F1
#
_cell.length_a   1.000
_cell.length_b   1.000
_cell.length_c   1.000
_cell.angle_alpha   90.00
_cell.angle_beta   90.00
_cell.angle_gamma   90.00
#
_symmetry.space_group_name_H-M   'P 1'
#
loop_
_entity.id
_entity.type
_entity.pdbx_description
1 polymer ?
#
loop_
_entity_poly.entity_id
_entity_poly.type
_entity_poly.pdbx_seq_one_letter_code
_entity_poly.pdbx_strand_id
1 'polypeptide(L)'
;MGTQYEVTAKILTSAEVDKRDKFPLMLLNAEYVLVAVPIQYHLRPQDQRVVGLPAEALLMQKNIGNAFSRLPESFLLDDNVKVYIFRKIRPITKEELSELEKECERVYPDRPDVCIPAQAKVNNIWYDTAQA
;
A
#
# COMPACT_ATOMS: atom_id res chain seq x y z
N MET A 1 9.49 -9.28 -22.18
CA MET A 1 8.49 -8.26 -22.55
C MET A 1 8.97 -6.96 -21.91
N GLY A 2 9.81 -6.19 -22.61
CA GLY A 2 10.41 -4.95 -22.11
C GLY A 2 9.86 -3.78 -22.90
N THR A 3 9.17 -2.87 -22.24
CA THR A 3 8.67 -1.65 -22.86
C THR A 3 9.78 -0.59 -22.84
N GLN A 4 9.81 0.26 -23.87
CA GLN A 4 10.89 1.20 -24.15
C GLN A 4 10.88 2.47 -23.26
N TYR A 5 10.11 2.45 -22.17
CA TYR A 5 9.80 3.63 -21.37
C TYR A 5 10.39 3.49 -19.97
N GLU A 6 11.24 4.45 -19.57
CA GLU A 6 11.84 4.50 -18.22
C GLU A 6 10.81 4.52 -17.08
N VAL A 7 9.56 4.89 -17.39
CA VAL A 7 8.47 4.99 -16.43
C VAL A 7 8.13 3.65 -15.78
N THR A 8 8.27 2.51 -16.49
CA THR A 8 7.95 1.21 -15.90
C THR A 8 8.88 0.83 -14.75
N ALA A 9 10.12 1.32 -14.76
CA ALA A 9 11.06 1.14 -13.64
C ALA A 9 10.64 1.91 -12.38
N LYS A 10 9.70 2.86 -12.49
CA LYS A 10 9.17 3.67 -11.38
C LYS A 10 7.83 3.15 -10.85
N ILE A 11 7.26 2.11 -11.47
CA ILE A 11 6.04 1.46 -11.00
C ILE A 11 6.43 0.39 -9.99
N LEU A 12 6.01 0.58 -8.75
CA LEU A 12 6.24 -0.38 -7.69
C LEU A 12 5.24 -1.52 -7.77
N THR A 13 5.72 -2.75 -7.56
CA THR A 13 4.86 -3.93 -7.50
C THR A 13 3.96 -3.87 -6.27
N SER A 14 2.66 -4.11 -6.46
CA SER A 14 1.69 -4.25 -5.38
C SER A 14 1.42 -5.72 -5.05
N ALA A 15 0.81 -5.94 -3.89
CA ALA A 15 0.29 -7.23 -3.46
C ALA A 15 -1.24 -7.22 -3.60
N GLU A 16 -1.82 -8.33 -4.04
CA GLU A 16 -3.26 -8.40 -4.29
C GLU A 16 -3.94 -9.56 -3.56
N VAL A 17 -3.24 -10.68 -3.32
CA VAL A 17 -3.82 -11.88 -2.71
C VAL A 17 -3.17 -12.13 -1.35
N ASP A 18 -3.97 -12.01 -0.27
CA ASP A 18 -3.46 -12.01 1.12
C ASP A 18 -2.56 -13.20 1.43
N LYS A 19 -3.03 -14.42 1.10
CA LYS A 19 -2.32 -15.67 1.42
C LYS A 19 -1.04 -15.90 0.62
N ARG A 20 -0.91 -15.25 -0.56
CA ARG A 20 0.20 -15.44 -1.50
C ARG A 20 1.23 -14.33 -1.34
N ASP A 21 0.75 -13.09 -1.37
CA ASP A 21 1.59 -11.90 -1.56
C ASP A 21 2.01 -11.27 -0.23
N LYS A 22 1.20 -11.45 0.83
CA LYS A 22 1.36 -10.76 2.12
C LYS A 22 1.30 -9.23 1.94
N PHE A 23 1.69 -8.48 2.96
CA PHE A 23 1.62 -7.02 2.91
C PHE A 23 2.56 -6.40 1.84
N PRO A 24 2.10 -5.41 1.04
CA PRO A 24 2.90 -4.76 0.00
C PRO A 24 3.93 -3.80 0.62
N LEU A 25 5.08 -4.30 1.05
CA LEU A 25 6.14 -3.49 1.67
C LEU A 25 6.62 -2.33 0.76
N MET A 26 6.56 -2.49 -0.56
CA MET A 26 6.92 -1.43 -1.51
C MET A 26 6.01 -0.20 -1.39
N LEU A 27 4.77 -0.35 -0.91
CA LEU A 27 3.88 0.78 -0.63
C LEU A 27 4.48 1.74 0.40
N LEU A 28 5.24 1.24 1.36
CA LEU A 28 5.91 2.06 2.37
C LEU A 28 7.01 2.94 1.75
N ASN A 29 7.54 2.57 0.58
CA ASN A 29 8.54 3.32 -0.17
C ASN A 29 7.95 4.26 -1.24
N ALA A 30 6.65 4.13 -1.55
CA ALA A 30 6.03 4.86 -2.64
C ALA A 30 5.97 6.38 -2.39
N GLU A 31 6.38 7.20 -3.36
CA GLU A 31 6.13 8.65 -3.33
C GLU A 31 4.67 8.96 -3.67
N TYR A 32 4.08 8.21 -4.60
CA TYR A 32 2.69 8.34 -5.02
C TYR A 32 1.95 7.02 -4.89
N VAL A 33 0.73 7.08 -4.37
CA VAL A 33 -0.19 5.93 -4.30
C VAL A 33 -1.50 6.32 -4.97
N LEU A 34 -1.98 5.47 -5.87
CA LEU A 34 -3.26 5.66 -6.55
C LEU A 34 -4.30 4.74 -5.90
N VAL A 35 -5.45 5.30 -5.55
CA VAL A 35 -6.55 4.54 -4.93
C VAL A 35 -7.81 4.71 -5.76
N ALA A 36 -8.32 3.60 -6.28
CA ALA A 36 -9.59 3.54 -6.98
C ALA A 36 -10.77 3.46 -5.99
N VAL A 37 -11.85 4.18 -6.30
CA VAL A 37 -13.09 4.21 -5.51
C VAL A 37 -14.28 3.94 -6.44
N PRO A 38 -15.09 2.89 -6.19
CA PRO A 38 -14.97 1.89 -5.10
C PRO A 38 -13.63 1.14 -5.12
N ILE A 39 -13.18 0.61 -3.98
CA ILE A 39 -11.94 -0.18 -3.92
C ILE A 39 -12.13 -1.40 -4.82
N GLN A 40 -11.17 -1.63 -5.71
CA GLN A 40 -11.23 -2.67 -6.72
C GLN A 40 -10.66 -3.98 -6.17
N TYR A 41 -11.43 -5.05 -6.31
CA TYR A 41 -11.10 -6.39 -5.87
C TYR A 41 -11.37 -7.37 -7.01
N HIS A 42 -10.45 -8.31 -7.24
CA HIS A 42 -10.64 -9.40 -8.21
C HIS A 42 -11.00 -10.73 -7.52
N LEU A 43 -10.91 -10.79 -6.19
CA LEU A 43 -11.45 -11.83 -5.31
C LEU A 43 -12.45 -11.18 -4.33
N ARG A 44 -12.87 -11.94 -3.31
CA ARG A 44 -13.68 -11.39 -2.23
C ARG A 44 -12.82 -10.41 -1.41
N PRO A 45 -13.35 -9.26 -0.94
CA PRO A 45 -12.59 -8.30 -0.15
C PRO A 45 -11.90 -8.89 1.09
N GLN A 46 -12.50 -9.93 1.67
CA GLN A 46 -11.94 -10.66 2.82
C GLN A 46 -10.69 -11.49 2.50
N ASP A 47 -10.42 -11.78 1.22
CA ASP A 47 -9.23 -12.49 0.74
C ASP A 47 -8.18 -11.52 0.14
N GLN A 48 -8.45 -10.20 0.17
CA GLN A 48 -7.61 -9.12 -0.40
C GLN A 48 -7.49 -7.90 0.54
N ARG A 49 -7.38 -8.13 1.84
CA ARG A 49 -7.14 -7.11 2.86
C ARG A 49 -5.83 -6.36 2.65
N VAL A 50 -4.83 -6.97 1.99
CA VAL A 50 -3.58 -6.30 1.62
C VAL A 50 -3.79 -5.18 0.59
N VAL A 51 -4.92 -5.18 -0.11
CA VAL A 51 -5.38 -4.07 -0.96
C VAL A 51 -6.26 -3.12 -0.14
N GLY A 52 -7.25 -3.67 0.56
CA GLY A 52 -8.28 -2.89 1.24
C GLY A 52 -7.76 -2.03 2.39
N LEU A 53 -6.95 -2.59 3.28
CA LEU A 53 -6.46 -1.90 4.47
C LEU A 53 -5.62 -0.64 4.14
N PRO A 54 -4.59 -0.70 3.27
CA PRO A 54 -3.86 0.51 2.89
C PRO A 54 -4.71 1.50 2.09
N ALA A 55 -5.64 1.04 1.24
CA ALA A 55 -6.57 1.92 0.54
C ALA A 55 -7.48 2.68 1.49
N GLU A 56 -8.08 1.99 2.48
CA GLU A 56 -8.89 2.60 3.53
C GLU A 56 -8.07 3.56 4.39
N ALA A 57 -6.83 3.21 4.75
CA ALA A 57 -5.95 4.08 5.52
C ALA A 57 -5.72 5.43 4.82
N LEU A 58 -5.47 5.42 3.51
CA LEU A 58 -5.30 6.62 2.70
C LEU A 58 -6.60 7.43 2.57
N LEU A 59 -7.72 6.76 2.27
CA LEU A 59 -9.01 7.42 2.08
C LEU A 59 -9.55 8.04 3.37
N MET A 60 -9.34 7.38 4.51
CA MET A 60 -9.80 7.83 5.82
C MET A 60 -8.79 8.70 6.56
N GLN A 61 -7.58 8.89 6.01
CA GLN A 61 -6.50 9.62 6.67
C GLN A 61 -6.25 9.09 8.10
N LYS A 62 -5.89 7.81 8.18
CA LYS A 62 -5.56 7.12 9.44
C LYS A 62 -4.26 6.33 9.29
N ASN A 63 -3.58 6.05 10.41
CA ASN A 63 -2.40 5.20 10.46
C ASN A 63 -1.35 5.70 9.44
N ILE A 64 -0.88 4.83 8.54
CA ILE A 64 0.06 5.20 7.46
C ILE A 64 -0.50 6.27 6.50
N GLY A 65 -1.82 6.42 6.41
CA GLY A 65 -2.48 7.39 5.54
C GLY A 65 -2.14 8.83 5.92
N ASN A 66 -1.90 9.10 7.20
CA ASN A 66 -1.53 10.41 7.73
C ASN A 66 -0.21 10.96 7.16
N ALA A 67 0.62 10.09 6.58
CA ALA A 67 1.86 10.48 5.91
C ALA A 67 1.64 10.96 4.47
N PHE A 68 0.40 10.92 3.97
CA PHE A 68 0.04 11.24 2.59
C PHE A 68 -0.98 12.36 2.49
N SER A 69 -0.82 13.23 1.49
CA SER A 69 -1.81 14.23 1.13
C SER A 69 -2.50 13.84 -0.18
N ARG A 70 -3.83 13.96 -0.21
CA ARG A 70 -4.61 13.76 -1.44
C ARG A 70 -4.40 14.95 -2.37
N LEU A 71 -3.97 14.68 -3.59
CA LEU A 71 -3.85 15.69 -4.63
C LEU A 71 -5.23 16.07 -5.20
N PRO A 72 -5.39 17.30 -5.73
CA PRO A 72 -6.65 17.74 -6.33
C PRO A 72 -7.01 16.94 -7.59
N GLU A 73 -6.03 16.38 -8.29
CA GLU A 73 -6.22 15.59 -9.49
C GLU A 73 -6.88 14.24 -9.18
N SER A 74 -7.76 13.83 -10.09
CA SER A 74 -8.38 12.51 -10.08
C SER A 74 -8.70 12.07 -11.50
N PHE A 75 -8.76 10.77 -11.72
CA PHE A 75 -9.14 10.18 -13.00
C PHE A 75 -10.48 9.46 -12.86
N LEU A 76 -11.34 9.58 -13.87
CA LEU A 76 -12.54 8.78 -13.97
C LEU A 76 -12.27 7.65 -14.96
N LEU A 77 -12.50 6.43 -14.51
CA LEU A 77 -12.47 5.23 -15.35
C LEU A 77 -13.91 4.78 -15.64
N ASP A 78 -14.04 3.74 -16.46
CA ASP A 78 -15.31 3.08 -16.71
C ASP A 78 -15.97 2.60 -15.40
N ASP A 79 -17.28 2.32 -15.47
CA ASP A 79 -18.08 1.87 -14.32
C ASP A 79 -18.08 2.81 -13.12
N ASN A 80 -17.91 4.11 -13.37
CA ASN A 80 -17.92 5.17 -12.35
C ASN A 80 -16.83 4.99 -11.28
N VAL A 81 -15.69 4.39 -11.66
CA VAL A 81 -14.55 4.22 -10.77
C VAL A 81 -13.70 5.48 -10.80
N LYS A 82 -13.56 6.15 -9.65
CA LYS A 82 -12.75 7.35 -9.50
C LYS A 82 -11.42 7.03 -8.83
N VAL A 83 -10.32 7.38 -9.49
CA VAL A 83 -8.95 7.18 -8.99
C VAL A 83 -8.46 8.48 -8.37
N TYR A 84 -8.09 8.42 -7.10
CA TYR A 84 -7.44 9.51 -6.37
C TYR A 84 -5.94 9.30 -6.30
N ILE A 85 -5.18 10.39 -6.35
CA ILE A 85 -3.73 10.37 -6.21
C ILE A 85 -3.37 10.87 -4.81
N PHE A 86 -2.54 10.11 -4.10
CA PHE A 86 -1.99 10.47 -2.81
C PHE A 86 -0.48 10.63 -2.94
N ARG A 87 0.06 11.77 -2.48
CA ARG A 87 1.49 12.03 -2.42
C ARG A 87 2.00 11.90 -0.99
N LYS A 88 3.08 11.17 -0.78
CA LYS A 88 3.77 11.09 0.51
C LYS A 88 4.40 12.43 0.85
N ILE A 89 4.03 13.02 1.98
CA ILE A 89 4.51 14.34 2.41
C ILE A 89 5.56 14.26 3.53
N ARG A 90 5.68 13.11 4.18
CA ARG A 90 6.69 12.83 5.21
C ARG A 90 6.92 11.31 5.35
N PRO A 91 8.00 10.89 6.03
CA PRO A 91 8.16 9.49 6.42
C PRO A 91 6.98 8.98 7.27
N ILE A 92 6.66 7.69 7.10
CA ILE A 92 5.68 6.97 7.94
C ILE A 92 6.35 6.69 9.28
N THR A 93 5.67 6.98 10.38
CA THR A 93 6.23 6.72 11.73
C THR A 93 6.08 5.26 12.12
N LYS A 94 6.83 4.83 13.14
CA LYS A 94 6.72 3.47 13.66
C LYS A 94 5.35 3.21 14.29
N GLU A 95 4.75 4.23 14.88
CA GLU A 95 3.44 4.20 15.51
C GLU A 95 2.34 3.98 14.46
N GLU A 96 2.36 4.76 13.37
CA GLU A 96 1.43 4.63 12.25
C GLU A 96 1.52 3.26 11.58
N LEU A 97 2.73 2.73 11.46
CA LEU A 97 2.96 1.39 10.94
C LEU A 97 2.42 0.31 11.89
N SER A 98 2.63 0.47 13.20
CA SER A 98 2.11 -0.46 14.21
C SER A 98 0.59 -0.42 14.31
N GLU A 99 -0.05 0.74 14.11
CA GLU A 99 -1.51 0.85 14.06
C GLU A 99 -2.09 0.07 12.88
N LEU A 100 -1.50 0.19 11.69
CA LEU A 100 -1.90 -0.59 10.52
C LEU A 100 -1.68 -2.09 10.73
N GLU A 101 -0.56 -2.47 11.35
CA GLU A 101 -0.28 -3.87 11.68
C GLU A 101 -1.33 -4.44 12.64
N LYS A 102 -1.69 -3.73 13.71
CA LYS A 102 -2.75 -4.14 14.65
C LYS A 102 -4.09 -4.31 13.94
N GLU A 103 -4.42 -3.45 12.99
CA GLU A 103 -5.62 -3.62 12.17
C GLU A 103 -5.57 -4.91 11.34
N CYS A 104 -4.41 -5.23 10.76
CA CYS A 104 -4.22 -6.47 10.02
C CYS A 104 -4.28 -7.70 10.92
N GLU A 105 -3.57 -7.70 12.06
CA GLU A 105 -3.55 -8.80 13.03
C GLU A 105 -4.94 -9.11 13.59
N ARG A 106 -5.77 -8.08 13.78
CA ARG A 106 -7.16 -8.25 14.20
C ARG A 106 -8.00 -9.01 13.16
N VAL A 107 -7.67 -8.87 11.88
CA VAL A 107 -8.36 -9.58 10.79
C VAL A 107 -7.75 -10.97 10.56
N TYR A 108 -6.46 -11.14 10.84
CA TYR A 108 -5.69 -12.37 10.65
C TYR A 108 -5.01 -12.88 11.94
N PRO A 109 -5.78 -13.22 13.00
CA PRO A 109 -5.19 -13.66 14.27
C PRO A 109 -4.38 -14.95 14.11
N ASP A 110 -4.82 -15.84 13.22
CA ASP A 110 -4.17 -17.14 12.97
C ASP A 110 -3.10 -17.08 11.86
N ARG A 111 -2.90 -15.91 11.23
CA ARG A 111 -2.02 -15.71 10.06
C ARG A 111 -1.21 -14.42 10.17
N PRO A 112 -0.37 -14.26 11.21
CA PRO A 112 0.48 -13.08 11.36
C PRO A 112 1.49 -12.92 10.21
N ASP A 113 1.77 -13.99 9.46
CA ASP A 113 2.63 -14.00 8.28
C ASP A 113 2.10 -13.16 7.10
N VAL A 114 0.79 -12.90 7.06
CA VAL A 114 0.13 -12.07 6.05
C VAL A 114 0.35 -10.58 6.32
N CYS A 115 0.46 -10.22 7.60
CA CYS A 115 0.61 -8.85 8.06
C CYS A 115 2.04 -8.35 7.91
N ILE A 116 2.26 -7.07 8.25
CA ILE A 116 3.55 -6.41 8.09
C ILE A 116 4.60 -7.20 8.88
N PRO A 117 5.63 -7.78 8.23
CA PRO A 117 6.57 -8.63 8.92
C PRO A 117 7.40 -7.85 9.94
N ALA A 118 7.63 -8.44 11.11
CA ALA A 118 8.44 -7.85 12.16
C ALA A 118 9.88 -7.50 11.69
N GLN A 119 10.43 -8.18 10.68
CA GLN A 119 11.73 -7.80 10.10
C GLN A 119 11.73 -6.43 9.39
N ALA A 120 10.57 -5.96 8.88
CA ALA A 120 10.44 -4.58 8.39
C ALA A 120 10.63 -3.55 9.52
N LYS A 121 10.51 -3.97 10.80
CA LYS A 121 10.74 -3.15 11.99
C LYS A 121 12.21 -3.13 12.42
N VAL A 122 12.95 -4.21 12.17
CA VAL A 122 14.34 -4.44 12.66
C VAL A 122 15.38 -3.80 11.73
N ASN A 123 15.08 -3.82 10.44
CA ASN A 123 15.99 -3.36 9.42
C ASN A 123 15.67 -1.93 9.07
N ASN A 124 16.42 -1.00 9.66
CA ASN A 124 16.60 0.38 9.18
C ASN A 124 17.29 0.39 7.79
N ILE A 125 16.97 -0.57 6.91
CA ILE A 125 17.44 -0.66 5.52
C ILE A 125 16.51 0.24 4.70
N TRP A 126 16.55 1.52 5.03
CA TRP A 126 16.23 2.58 4.09
C TRP A 126 17.62 3.03 3.60
N TYR A 127 17.89 2.91 2.29
CA TYR A 127 19.12 3.32 1.55
C TYR A 127 20.14 2.29 1.04
N ASP A 128 19.86 0.97 0.91
CA ASP A 128 20.86 0.11 0.21
C ASP A 128 20.28 -1.03 -0.64
N THR A 129 19.62 -0.66 -1.74
CA THR A 129 19.57 -1.49 -2.97
C THR A 129 19.54 -0.61 -4.23
N ALA A 130 20.18 0.57 -4.15
CA ALA A 130 20.47 1.41 -5.31
C ALA A 130 21.98 1.51 -5.51
N GLN A 131 22.67 0.36 -5.50
CA GLN A 131 24.00 0.17 -6.08
C GLN A 131 24.30 -1.34 -6.21
N ALA A 132 23.89 -1.90 -7.35
CA ALA A 132 24.55 -3.01 -8.03
C ALA A 132 24.10 -3.03 -9.50
#